data_AF-A0A6A4WEZ4-F1
#
_entry.id   AF-A0A6A4WEZ4-F1
#
_cell.length_a   1.000
_cell.length_b   1.000
_cell.length_c   1.000
_cell.angle_alpha   90.00
_cell.angle_beta   90.00
_cell.angle_gamma   90.00
#
_symmetry.space_group_name_H-M   'P 1'
#
loop_
_entity.id
_entity.type
_entity.pdbx_description
1 polymer ?
#
loop_
_entity_poly.entity_id
_entity_poly.type
_entity_poly.pdbx_seq_one_letter_code
_entity_poly.pdbx_strand_id
1 'polypeptide(L)'
;MRNTDGHPGPAEECEMRPYRYCFMSIYCGPYDMTHDYWLDAGSPGGDFYNCMVDWACANQTLDNYIDRYCIQEVVGHGPPCSCEEQTRIHHCGPYGINTEHCDEAWQVYEKCLSN
;
A
#
# COMPACT_ATOMS: atom_id res chain seq x y z
N MET A 1 -0.81 -10.48 0.46
CA MET A 1 -1.90 -10.09 -0.46
C MET A 1 -1.65 -10.81 -1.79
N ARG A 2 -2.63 -11.48 -2.41
CA ARG A 2 -2.44 -12.17 -3.71
C ARG A 2 -3.02 -11.29 -4.82
N ASN A 3 -2.20 -11.05 -5.84
CA ASN A 3 -2.43 -10.08 -6.91
C ASN A 3 -3.28 -10.67 -8.04
N THR A 4 -4.40 -10.02 -8.36
CA THR A 4 -5.23 -10.31 -9.54
C THR A 4 -5.28 -9.08 -10.44
N ASP A 5 -4.57 -9.20 -11.57
CA ASP A 5 -4.58 -8.43 -12.82
C ASP A 5 -5.66 -7.35 -13.00
N GLY A 6 -5.22 -6.10 -13.18
CA GLY A 6 -6.03 -4.89 -13.08
C GLY A 6 -6.68 -4.30 -14.34
N HIS A 7 -7.88 -3.72 -14.15
CA HIS A 7 -8.53 -2.74 -15.03
C HIS A 7 -9.39 -1.72 -14.21
N PRO A 8 -9.96 -0.65 -14.81
CA PRO A 8 -10.54 0.46 -14.05
C PRO A 8 -11.98 0.15 -13.64
N GLY A 9 -12.13 -0.43 -12.46
CA GLY A 9 -13.39 -0.54 -11.76
C GLY A 9 -13.70 0.67 -10.86
N PRO A 10 -14.97 0.94 -10.54
CA PRO A 10 -15.31 1.75 -9.36
C PRO A 10 -14.68 1.12 -8.11
N ALA A 11 -14.53 1.89 -7.02
CA ALA A 11 -13.94 1.46 -5.74
C ALA A 11 -14.64 0.25 -5.06
N GLU A 12 -15.59 -0.40 -5.75
CA GLU A 12 -16.31 -1.61 -5.40
C GLU A 12 -15.71 -2.89 -6.04
N GLU A 13 -14.81 -2.76 -7.01
CA GLU A 13 -14.13 -3.88 -7.64
C GLU A 13 -12.78 -4.06 -6.95
N CYS A 14 -12.56 -5.25 -6.39
CA CYS A 14 -11.35 -5.65 -5.67
C CYS A 14 -10.15 -5.83 -6.61
N GLU A 15 -9.91 -4.84 -7.45
CA GLU A 15 -8.94 -4.84 -8.54
C GLU A 15 -7.93 -3.71 -8.32
N MET A 16 -6.65 -4.05 -8.45
CA MET A 16 -5.56 -3.08 -8.34
C MET A 16 -5.36 -2.31 -9.66
N ARG A 17 -4.83 -1.08 -9.59
CA ARG A 17 -4.60 -0.25 -10.79
C ARG A 17 -3.55 -0.89 -11.71
N PRO A 18 -3.67 -0.72 -13.04
CA PRO A 18 -2.70 -1.27 -13.96
C PRO A 18 -1.30 -0.68 -13.71
N TYR A 19 -0.33 -1.58 -13.66
CA TYR A 19 1.11 -1.43 -13.40
C TYR A 19 1.82 -0.20 -14.00
N ARG A 20 1.32 0.38 -15.10
CA ARG A 20 1.95 1.52 -15.80
C ARG A 20 1.32 2.86 -15.46
N TYR A 21 0.38 2.88 -14.52
CA TYR A 21 -0.38 4.07 -14.20
C TYR A 21 0.26 4.83 -13.05
N CYS A 22 0.52 6.10 -13.30
CA CYS A 22 0.73 7.09 -12.27
C CYS A 22 -0.47 8.03 -12.27
N PHE A 23 -1.41 7.84 -11.34
CA PHE A 23 -2.52 8.76 -11.16
C PHE A 23 -2.01 10.14 -10.78
N MET A 24 -2.41 11.15 -11.56
CA MET A 24 -1.95 12.53 -11.44
C MET A 24 -0.41 12.68 -11.49
N SER A 25 0.33 11.69 -11.99
CA SER A 25 1.80 11.61 -11.89
C SER A 25 2.36 11.55 -10.45
N ILE A 26 1.52 11.27 -9.45
CA ILE A 26 1.87 11.28 -8.02
C ILE A 26 1.76 9.88 -7.41
N TYR A 27 0.66 9.17 -7.68
CA TYR A 27 0.38 7.85 -7.12
C TYR A 27 0.61 6.79 -8.19
N CYS A 28 1.62 5.97 -8.02
CA CYS A 28 2.15 5.12 -9.08
C CYS A 28 2.14 3.64 -8.70
N GLY A 29 2.04 2.81 -9.74
CA GLY A 29 2.19 1.38 -9.62
C GLY A 29 0.96 0.68 -9.03
N PRO A 30 1.07 -0.62 -8.75
CA PRO A 30 -0.08 -1.44 -8.38
C PRO A 30 -0.72 -1.04 -7.05
N TYR A 31 0.04 -0.40 -6.16
CA TYR A 31 -0.39 -0.02 -4.82
C TYR A 31 -0.59 1.49 -4.63
N ASP A 32 -0.74 2.27 -5.72
CA ASP A 32 -0.92 3.74 -5.65
C ASP A 32 0.12 4.45 -4.74
N MET A 33 1.38 4.03 -4.79
CA MET A 33 2.43 4.55 -3.90
C MET A 33 2.97 5.89 -4.39
N THR A 34 3.34 6.77 -3.45
CA THR A 34 3.99 8.06 -3.76
C THR A 34 5.51 7.93 -3.75
N HIS A 35 6.18 8.94 -4.31
CA HIS A 35 7.65 9.01 -4.24
C HIS A 35 8.16 9.03 -2.79
N ASP A 36 7.49 9.73 -1.89
CA ASP A 36 7.87 9.80 -0.47
C ASP A 36 7.67 8.45 0.24
N TYR A 37 6.61 7.72 -0.08
CA TYR A 37 6.41 6.34 0.38
C TYR A 37 7.59 5.45 -0.02
N TRP A 38 8.03 5.55 -1.28
CA TRP A 38 9.16 4.81 -1.81
C TRP A 38 10.50 5.22 -1.17
N LEU A 39 10.71 6.51 -0.88
CA LEU A 39 11.87 6.99 -0.14
C LEU A 39 11.93 6.38 1.27
N ASP A 40 10.80 6.38 1.99
CA ASP A 40 10.70 5.81 3.33
C ASP A 40 10.96 4.30 3.35
N ALA A 41 10.54 3.60 2.29
CA ALA A 41 10.80 2.19 2.03
C ALA A 41 12.27 1.89 1.66
N GLY A 42 13.16 2.89 1.63
CA GLY A 42 14.58 2.72 1.35
C GLY A 42 14.94 2.74 -0.13
N SER A 43 14.05 3.25 -0.98
CA SER A 43 14.30 3.49 -2.40
C SER A 43 14.74 2.26 -3.20
N PRO A 44 14.04 1.11 -3.12
CA PRO A 44 14.40 -0.08 -3.88
C PRO A 44 14.45 0.23 -5.39
N GLY A 45 15.39 -0.40 -6.09
CA GLY A 45 15.61 -0.19 -7.52
C GLY A 45 16.26 1.16 -7.91
N GLY A 46 16.38 2.12 -6.99
CA GLY A 46 17.09 3.40 -7.19
C GLY A 46 16.37 4.43 -8.07
N ASP A 47 15.29 4.06 -8.74
CA ASP A 47 14.43 4.96 -9.50
C ASP A 47 12.95 4.63 -9.24
N PHE A 48 12.21 5.61 -8.74
CA PHE A 48 10.81 5.44 -8.34
C PHE A 48 9.94 4.97 -9.50
N TYR A 49 9.97 5.65 -10.64
CA TYR A 49 9.07 5.33 -11.75
C TYR A 49 9.34 3.94 -12.33
N ASN A 50 10.61 3.57 -12.48
CA ASN A 50 11.01 2.22 -12.89
C ASN A 50 10.58 1.16 -11.86
N CYS A 51 10.67 1.47 -10.57
CA CYS A 51 10.26 0.57 -9.50
C CYS A 51 8.74 0.36 -9.47
N MET A 52 7.95 1.42 -9.67
CA MET A 52 6.49 1.33 -9.68
C MET A 52 5.94 0.57 -10.88
N VAL A 53 6.74 0.51 -11.96
CA VAL A 53 6.55 -0.38 -13.10
C VAL A 53 7.45 -1.62 -12.98
N ASP A 54 7.66 -2.16 -11.79
CA ASP A 54 8.21 -3.52 -11.64
C ASP A 54 7.52 -4.19 -10.44
N TRP A 55 6.90 -5.35 -10.65
CA TRP A 55 6.13 -6.01 -9.59
C TRP A 55 7.00 -6.40 -8.39
N ALA A 56 8.22 -6.86 -8.64
CA ALA A 56 9.11 -7.26 -7.55
C ALA A 56 9.57 -6.03 -6.75
N CYS A 57 9.88 -4.93 -7.44
CA CYS A 57 10.28 -3.68 -6.81
C CYS A 57 9.13 -3.00 -6.06
N ALA A 58 7.92 -2.97 -6.64
CA ALA A 58 6.73 -2.46 -5.97
C ALA A 58 6.38 -3.29 -4.73
N ASN A 59 6.44 -4.62 -4.81
CA ASN A 59 6.24 -5.49 -3.64
C ASN A 59 7.29 -5.22 -2.56
N GLN A 60 8.57 -5.13 -2.95
CA GLN A 60 9.64 -4.80 -2.02
C GLN A 60 9.45 -3.43 -1.36
N THR A 61 8.91 -2.45 -2.11
CA THR A 61 8.59 -1.12 -1.56
C THR A 61 7.50 -1.22 -0.49
N LEU A 62 6.42 -1.95 -0.76
CA LEU A 62 5.34 -2.19 0.21
C LEU A 62 5.89 -2.90 1.45
N ASP A 63 6.58 -4.03 1.28
CA ASP A 63 7.12 -4.84 2.38
C ASP A 63 8.06 -4.01 3.26
N ASN A 64 9.01 -3.28 2.66
CA ASN A 64 9.95 -2.43 3.40
C ASN A 64 9.24 -1.31 4.17
N TYR A 65 8.20 -0.70 3.59
CA TYR A 65 7.44 0.36 4.25
C TYR A 65 6.65 -0.18 5.45
N ILE A 66 6.01 -1.34 5.28
CA ILE A 66 5.33 -2.04 6.36
C ILE A 66 6.32 -2.42 7.45
N ASP A 67 7.47 -3.01 7.11
CA ASP A 67 8.50 -3.39 8.10
C ASP A 67 9.02 -2.18 8.89
N ARG A 68 9.14 -1.02 8.24
CA ARG A 68 9.56 0.23 8.88
C ARG A 68 8.54 0.74 9.90
N TYR A 69 7.25 0.62 9.61
CA TYR A 69 6.19 1.27 10.39
C TYR A 69 5.31 0.29 11.18
N CYS A 70 5.50 -1.01 11.03
CA CYS A 70 4.91 -2.04 11.87
C CYS A 70 5.67 -2.16 13.20
N ILE A 71 5.58 -1.12 14.01
CA ILE A 71 6.29 -0.98 15.29
C ILE A 71 5.32 -0.61 16.41
N GLN A 72 5.74 -0.86 17.65
CA GLN A 72 4.93 -0.64 18.85
C GLN A 72 4.42 0.80 18.97
N GLU A 73 5.20 1.77 18.54
CA GLU A 73 4.86 3.19 18.57
C GLU A 73 3.72 3.56 17.61
N VAL A 74 3.50 2.76 16.57
CA VAL A 74 2.47 2.98 15.53
C VAL A 74 1.23 2.15 15.81
N VAL A 75 1.39 0.84 16.06
CA VAL A 75 0.27 -0.11 16.20
C VAL A 75 -0.03 -0.52 17.64
N GLY A 76 0.77 -0.08 18.62
CA GLY A 76 0.56 -0.38 20.04
C GLY A 76 1.08 -1.74 20.49
N HIS A 77 1.67 -2.54 19.59
CA HIS A 77 2.33 -3.81 19.89
C HIS A 77 3.52 -4.06 18.96
N GLY A 78 4.42 -4.98 19.35
CA GLY A 78 5.50 -5.41 18.47
C GLY A 78 5.00 -6.25 17.30
N PRO A 79 5.77 -6.38 16.20
CA PRO A 79 5.38 -7.18 15.03
C PRO A 79 5.03 -8.64 15.39
N PRO A 80 4.21 -9.34 14.58
CA PRO A 80 3.73 -8.93 13.25
C PRO A 80 2.42 -8.11 13.30
N CYS A 81 2.25 -7.21 12.34
CA CYS A 81 0.99 -6.49 12.12
C CYS A 81 -0.03 -7.39 11.42
N SER A 82 -1.29 -7.27 11.83
CA SER A 82 -2.45 -7.83 11.13
C SER A 82 -2.62 -7.24 9.73
N CYS A 83 -3.42 -7.89 8.88
CA CYS A 83 -3.75 -7.34 7.55
C CYS A 83 -4.41 -5.97 7.65
N GLU A 84 -5.26 -5.75 8.67
CA GLU A 84 -5.90 -4.46 8.92
C GLU A 84 -4.87 -3.38 9.21
N GLU A 85 -3.93 -3.64 10.11
CA GLU A 85 -2.87 -2.68 10.45
C GLU A 85 -1.98 -2.40 9.24
N GLN A 86 -1.63 -3.41 8.45
CA GLN A 86 -0.87 -3.21 7.21
C GLN A 86 -1.64 -2.34 6.22
N THR A 87 -2.95 -2.59 6.02
CA THR A 87 -3.82 -1.78 5.17
C THR A 87 -3.88 -0.32 5.66
N ARG A 88 -4.06 -0.10 6.96
CA ARG A 88 -4.14 1.25 7.54
C ARG A 88 -2.80 1.97 7.44
N ILE A 89 -1.66 1.29 7.69
CA ILE A 89 -0.32 1.85 7.48
C ILE A 89 -0.11 2.23 6.01
N HIS A 90 -0.48 1.35 5.07
CA HIS A 90 -0.31 1.59 3.65
C HIS A 90 -1.16 2.77 3.16
N HIS A 91 -2.44 2.79 3.53
CA HIS A 91 -3.40 3.79 3.03
C HIS A 91 -3.25 5.15 3.70
N CYS A 92 -3.01 5.17 5.02
CA CYS A 92 -3.04 6.40 5.82
C CYS A 92 -1.67 6.86 6.31
N GLY A 93 -0.63 6.06 6.10
CA GLY A 93 0.68 6.26 6.71
C GLY A 93 0.68 5.99 8.23
N PRO A 94 1.88 6.00 8.85
CA PRO A 94 2.07 5.64 10.26
C PRO A 94 1.35 6.58 11.24
N TYR A 95 1.23 7.86 10.90
CA TYR A 95 0.61 8.86 11.79
C TYR A 95 -0.90 9.03 11.57
N GLY A 96 -1.43 8.48 10.47
CA GLY A 96 -2.85 8.53 10.15
C GLY A 96 -3.61 7.28 10.59
N ILE A 97 -2.92 6.23 11.04
CA ILE A 97 -3.48 4.88 11.23
C ILE A 97 -4.78 4.84 12.05
N ASN A 98 -4.95 5.72 13.05
CA ASN A 98 -6.12 5.74 13.95
C ASN A 98 -7.21 6.74 13.56
N THR A 99 -7.23 7.22 12.32
CA THR A 99 -8.27 8.14 11.84
C THR A 99 -9.43 7.37 11.21
N GLU A 100 -10.65 7.94 11.29
CA GLU A 100 -11.88 7.35 10.73
C GLU A 100 -11.77 7.05 9.22
N HIS A 101 -11.02 7.88 8.48
CA HIS A 101 -10.72 7.66 7.06
C HIS A 101 -10.05 6.30 6.80
N CYS A 102 -9.28 5.77 7.76
CA CYS A 102 -8.61 4.49 7.63
C CYS A 102 -9.53 3.29 7.89
N ASP A 103 -10.63 3.52 8.61
CA ASP A 103 -11.63 2.48 8.86
C ASP A 103 -12.41 2.21 7.57
N GLU A 104 -12.71 3.24 6.78
CA GLU A 104 -13.31 3.10 5.45
C GLU A 104 -12.40 2.29 4.51
N ALA A 105 -11.09 2.57 4.53
CA ALA A 105 -10.12 1.83 3.74
C ALA A 105 -10.12 0.34 4.12
N TRP A 106 -10.04 0.01 5.41
CA TRP A 106 -10.09 -1.38 5.85
C TRP A 106 -11.39 -2.09 5.44
N GLN A 107 -12.55 -1.43 5.56
CA GLN A 107 -13.83 -2.02 5.16
C GLN A 107 -13.87 -2.40 3.67
N VAL A 108 -13.22 -1.62 2.80
CA VAL A 108 -13.08 -1.98 1.38
C VAL A 108 -12.20 -3.22 1.24
N TYR A 109 -11.03 -3.24 1.90
CA TYR A 109 -10.12 -4.38 1.86
C TYR A 109 -10.72 -5.67 2.45
N GLU A 110 -11.43 -5.59 3.57
CA GLU A 110 -12.07 -6.71 4.23
C GLU A 110 -13.12 -7.38 3.33
N LYS A 111 -13.93 -6.57 2.63
CA LYS A 111 -14.87 -7.07 1.62
C LYS A 111 -14.16 -7.81 0.50
N CYS A 112 -13.00 -7.33 0.09
CA CYS A 112 -12.19 -7.97 -0.95
C CYS A 112 -11.51 -9.26 -0.51
N LEU A 113 -11.15 -9.38 0.76
CA LEU A 113 -10.57 -10.61 1.32
C LEU A 113 -11.61 -11.70 1.63
N SER A 114 -12.90 -11.33 1.71
CA SER A 114 -13.99 -12.22 2.10
C SER A 114 -14.69 -12.92 0.92
N ASN A 115 -14.28 -12.62 -0.32
CA ASN A 115 -14.74 -13.28 -1.56
C ASN A 115 -13.71 -14.31 -2.06
#